data_AF-A0AAD8N759-F1
#
_entry.id   AF-A0AAD8N759-F1
#
_cell.length_a   1.000
_cell.length_b   1.000
_cell.length_c   1.000
_cell.angle_alpha   90.00
_cell.angle_beta   90.00
_cell.angle_gamma   90.00
#
_symmetry.space_group_name_H-M   'P 1'
#
loop_
_entity.id
_entity.type
_entity.pdbx_description
1 polymer ?
#
loop_
_entity_poly.entity_id
_entity_poly.type
_entity_poly.pdbx_seq_one_letter_code
_entity_poly.pdbx_strand_id
1 'polypeptide(L)'
;MVCSSNQNRSMEAHHILKREGLDVCSYGTGTHVKLPGPSIREPNVYDFGTPYKHMFDELRRKDPELYKRNGILPMLKRNLNVKTAPQRWQDNAADGVFDIVFTFEEKVFDMVMEDLHSRDHVLMKPVLVINLEVKDNHEEAATGARQTLALCQELEVIENWEDRIDDIITNFERQHRQTDRYNTHPPTQDQMEFWTRHKRKVYVTLGVFGSGYLLYKFYDSRKQQLIELEKELASDRECEQLVKAQMKLHFENIQSIADTTTLPHAMLHLRARVEERLDLLHLTEKLMKGKGQPDTLTSLEKLELWDRIKVQSFTKTVLSIWAMTALSLYIRVQVNILGRHLYIDTARSLGAAHLLDDEVIDRNDQQQFLAAVDFLCNYGMPTLISNMQTAATKVLKEKRLKDSFTTSVLHETILQILDMFMSMGSPHQLVDYLMPEDLKYKSAAFSSNDGQNELTKYDLLMLETHAVLSSDEFRSIVDVSLKAVVNELVQDMKDQPGNINLTGVPLAKLLPKVAQMGPLLLQEPSKNKFIHIVRNLPVAEVFFTLVYANTPPS
;
A
#
# COMPACT_ATOMS: atom_id res chain seq x y z
N MET A 1 35.54 10.97 8.04
CA MET A 1 34.42 11.74 8.66
C MET A 1 33.19 11.67 7.77
N VAL A 2 32.04 11.18 8.26
CA VAL A 2 30.87 10.94 7.38
C VAL A 2 29.59 11.48 8.01
N CYS A 3 28.81 12.25 7.25
CA CYS A 3 27.45 12.67 7.62
C CYS A 3 26.50 12.48 6.42
N SER A 4 25.29 13.05 6.45
CA SER A 4 24.33 12.90 5.35
C SER A 4 24.73 13.68 4.09
N SER A 5 24.80 15.02 4.15
CA SER A 5 25.02 15.88 2.97
C SER A 5 26.47 16.31 2.74
N ASN A 6 27.41 15.89 3.58
CA ASN A 6 28.77 16.44 3.67
C ASN A 6 28.83 17.98 3.76
N GLN A 7 27.95 18.60 4.56
CA GLN A 7 27.86 20.06 4.66
C GLN A 7 28.26 20.60 6.03
N ASN A 8 27.70 20.05 7.11
CA ASN A 8 27.84 20.59 8.46
C ASN A 8 28.80 19.75 9.32
N ARG A 9 28.30 18.71 9.98
CA ARG A 9 29.01 17.86 10.96
C ARG A 9 30.36 17.31 10.46
N SER A 10 30.36 16.60 9.33
CA SER A 10 31.58 16.01 8.76
C SER A 10 32.61 17.05 8.32
N MET A 11 32.15 18.21 7.84
CA MET A 11 33.01 19.29 7.35
C MET A 11 33.58 20.14 8.49
N GLU A 12 32.83 20.32 9.58
CA GLU A 12 33.36 20.95 10.80
C GLU A 12 34.45 20.08 11.42
N ALA A 13 34.22 18.77 11.53
CA ALA A 13 35.24 17.82 11.97
C ALA A 13 36.48 17.84 11.05
N HIS A 14 36.29 17.76 9.73
CA HIS A 14 37.38 17.84 8.77
C HIS A 14 38.17 19.16 8.93
N HIS A 15 37.49 20.30 9.05
CA HIS A 15 38.15 21.58 9.22
C HIS A 15 39.10 21.60 10.43
N ILE A 16 38.64 21.08 11.58
CA ILE A 16 39.43 21.05 12.82
C ILE A 16 40.56 20.02 12.71
N LEU A 17 40.28 18.79 12.31
CA LEU A 17 41.30 17.72 12.24
C LEU A 17 42.42 18.06 11.25
N LYS A 18 42.08 18.63 10.10
CA LYS A 18 43.06 19.09 9.10
C LYS A 18 43.94 20.21 9.63
N ARG A 19 43.39 21.09 10.48
CA ARG A 19 44.16 22.17 11.12
C ARG A 19 45.16 21.64 12.14
N GLU A 20 44.83 20.55 12.81
CA GLU A 20 45.73 19.84 13.75
C GLU A 20 46.69 18.87 13.04
N GLY A 21 46.67 18.82 11.69
CA GLY A 21 47.65 18.08 10.89
C GLY A 21 47.35 16.60 10.68
N LEU A 22 46.15 16.11 11.06
CA LEU A 22 45.74 14.74 10.77
C LEU A 22 45.44 14.55 9.28
N ASP A 23 45.70 13.35 8.77
CA ASP A 23 45.23 12.93 7.44
C ASP A 23 43.73 12.63 7.52
N VAL A 24 42.91 13.45 6.86
CA VAL A 24 41.46 13.42 7.02
C VAL A 24 40.72 13.66 5.71
N CYS A 25 39.75 12.80 5.45
CA CYS A 25 38.74 12.98 4.41
C CYS A 25 37.33 13.06 5.00
N SER A 26 36.40 13.62 4.22
CA SER A 26 35.01 13.82 4.64
C SER A 26 34.02 13.48 3.54
N TYR A 27 32.92 12.84 3.90
CA TYR A 27 31.93 12.32 2.94
C TYR A 27 30.49 12.52 3.40
N GLY A 28 29.58 12.37 2.43
CA GLY A 28 28.14 12.33 2.59
C GLY A 28 27.59 10.97 2.15
N THR A 29 26.63 10.40 2.85
CA THR A 29 25.96 9.15 2.45
C THR A 29 24.64 9.38 1.71
N GLY A 30 24.08 10.59 1.79
CA GLY A 30 22.81 10.92 1.15
C GLY A 30 22.87 10.78 -0.37
N THR A 31 21.69 10.74 -1.01
CA THR A 31 21.59 10.73 -2.48
C THR A 31 21.93 12.08 -3.08
N HIS A 32 21.55 13.17 -2.40
CA HIS A 32 21.81 14.54 -2.82
C HIS A 32 22.26 15.39 -1.63
N VAL A 33 22.94 16.49 -1.93
CA VAL A 33 23.35 17.50 -0.95
C VAL A 33 22.18 18.43 -0.70
N LYS A 34 21.60 18.37 0.51
CA LYS A 34 20.47 19.21 0.90
C LYS A 34 20.90 20.31 1.86
N LEU A 35 20.47 21.55 1.59
CA LEU A 35 20.62 22.72 2.45
C LEU A 35 19.24 23.33 2.76
N PRO A 36 19.00 23.82 3.99
CA PRO A 36 17.75 24.52 4.30
C PRO A 36 17.47 25.68 3.36
N GLY A 37 16.22 25.81 2.88
CA GLY A 37 15.75 26.93 2.07
C GLY A 37 14.77 27.84 2.81
N PRO A 38 13.97 28.66 2.10
CA PRO A 38 13.02 29.58 2.71
C PRO A 38 11.93 28.90 3.54
N SER A 39 11.60 27.64 3.21
CA SER A 39 10.65 26.82 3.96
C SER A 39 11.11 25.36 4.01
N ILE A 40 10.53 24.57 4.90
CA ILE A 40 10.78 23.11 5.02
C ILE A 40 10.46 22.38 3.72
N ARG A 41 9.49 22.88 2.93
CA ARG A 41 9.05 22.27 1.67
C ARG A 41 9.93 22.65 0.46
N GLU A 42 10.81 23.63 0.63
CA GLU A 42 11.63 24.19 -0.45
C GLU A 42 13.11 24.17 -0.08
N PRO A 43 13.73 22.98 0.13
CA PRO A 43 15.17 22.88 0.37
C PRO A 43 15.96 23.24 -0.90
N ASN A 44 17.20 23.72 -0.73
CA ASN A 44 18.13 23.82 -1.84
C ASN A 44 18.84 22.46 -2.00
N VAL A 45 18.71 21.86 -3.17
CA VAL A 45 19.21 20.51 -3.46
C VAL A 45 20.25 20.59 -4.55
N TYR A 46 21.37 19.89 -4.35
CA TYR A 46 22.51 19.85 -5.25
C TYR A 46 23.01 18.42 -5.42
N ASP A 47 23.64 18.15 -6.56
CA ASP A 47 24.37 16.91 -6.77
C ASP A 47 25.72 16.94 -6.03
N PHE A 48 26.17 15.78 -5.56
CA PHE A 48 27.55 15.62 -5.10
C PHE A 48 28.53 15.97 -6.24
N GLY A 49 29.67 16.57 -5.89
CA GLY A 49 30.59 17.14 -6.88
C GLY A 49 30.31 18.59 -7.27
N THR A 50 29.12 19.14 -6.98
CA THR A 50 28.86 20.58 -7.18
C THR A 50 29.81 21.42 -6.30
N PRO A 51 30.63 22.34 -6.84
CA PRO A 51 31.58 23.09 -6.02
C PRO A 51 30.88 23.95 -4.95
N TYR A 52 31.42 23.99 -3.72
CA TYR A 52 30.86 24.84 -2.66
C TYR A 52 30.85 26.33 -3.04
N LYS A 53 31.76 26.74 -3.93
CA LYS A 53 31.80 28.10 -4.49
C LYS A 53 30.53 28.43 -5.24
N HIS A 54 30.08 27.49 -6.08
CA HIS A 54 28.88 27.64 -6.87
C HIS A 54 27.65 27.74 -5.95
N MET A 55 27.53 26.84 -4.97
CA MET A 55 26.45 26.90 -3.96
C MET A 55 26.46 28.23 -3.20
N PHE A 56 27.63 28.70 -2.78
CA PHE A 56 27.77 29.96 -2.05
C PHE A 56 27.32 31.16 -2.90
N ASP A 57 27.78 31.25 -4.15
CA ASP A 57 27.46 32.35 -5.05
C ASP A 57 25.97 32.37 -5.42
N GLU A 58 25.37 31.20 -5.65
CA GLU A 58 23.95 31.07 -5.95
C GLU A 58 23.08 31.50 -4.77
N LEU A 59 23.32 30.95 -3.56
CA LEU A 59 22.52 31.28 -2.39
C LEU A 59 22.69 32.75 -1.98
N ARG A 60 23.91 33.30 -2.10
CA ARG A 60 24.18 34.73 -1.88
C ARG A 60 23.39 35.61 -2.85
N ARG A 61 23.21 35.18 -4.11
CA ARG A 61 22.41 35.92 -5.10
C ARG A 61 20.91 35.77 -4.87
N LYS A 62 20.46 34.61 -4.36
CA LYS A 62 19.05 34.27 -4.16
C LYS A 62 18.44 35.01 -2.97
N ASP A 63 19.06 34.93 -1.79
CA ASP A 63 18.62 35.65 -0.58
C ASP A 63 19.77 35.80 0.43
N PRO A 64 20.59 36.87 0.33
CA PRO A 64 21.77 37.02 1.17
C PRO A 64 21.44 37.16 2.66
N GLU A 65 20.30 37.75 3.02
CA GLU A 65 19.92 37.99 4.41
C GLU A 65 19.47 36.69 5.09
N LEU A 66 18.63 35.89 4.41
CA LEU A 66 18.21 34.59 4.92
C LEU A 66 19.39 33.66 5.18
N TYR A 67 20.26 33.49 4.18
CA TYR A 67 21.36 32.52 4.25
C TYR A 67 22.54 32.99 5.11
N LYS A 68 22.60 34.29 5.41
CA LYS A 68 23.50 34.81 6.45
C LYS A 68 22.92 34.59 7.84
N ARG A 69 21.62 34.82 8.04
CA ARG A 69 20.93 34.66 9.33
C ARG A 69 20.88 33.22 9.82
N ASN A 70 20.67 32.25 8.92
CA ASN A 70 20.64 30.82 9.28
C ASN A 70 22.04 30.15 9.28
N GLY A 71 23.10 30.92 9.04
CA GLY A 71 24.48 30.45 9.11
C GLY A 71 24.97 29.63 7.90
N ILE A 72 24.18 29.47 6.83
CA ILE A 72 24.57 28.68 5.65
C ILE A 72 25.71 29.33 4.86
N LEU A 73 25.69 30.65 4.64
CA LEU A 73 26.78 31.33 3.93
C LEU A 73 28.12 31.23 4.68
N PRO A 74 28.20 31.51 6.01
CA PRO A 74 29.41 31.23 6.79
C PRO A 74 29.88 29.77 6.70
N MET A 75 28.97 28.80 6.79
CA MET A 75 29.28 27.37 6.69
C MET A 75 29.85 27.00 5.32
N LEU A 76 29.24 27.47 4.22
CA LEU A 76 29.75 27.23 2.87
C LEU A 76 31.11 27.90 2.66
N LYS A 77 31.34 29.09 3.25
CA LYS A 77 32.64 29.77 3.24
C LYS A 77 33.72 28.97 3.98
N ARG A 78 33.39 28.32 5.09
CA ARG A 78 34.28 27.35 5.75
C ARG A 78 34.57 26.17 4.82
N ASN A 79 33.53 25.55 4.24
CA ASN A 79 33.66 24.36 3.39
C ASN A 79 34.56 24.59 2.18
N LEU A 80 34.40 25.75 1.53
CA LEU A 80 35.23 26.28 0.46
C LEU A 80 36.74 26.26 0.76
N ASN A 81 37.11 26.55 2.01
CA ASN A 81 38.51 26.58 2.45
C ASN A 81 39.04 25.19 2.84
N VAL A 82 38.16 24.19 2.96
CA VAL A 82 38.53 22.81 3.34
C VAL A 82 38.74 21.96 2.10
N LYS A 83 37.79 21.94 1.16
CA LYS A 83 37.86 21.21 -0.11
C LYS A 83 36.91 21.80 -1.17
N THR A 84 37.07 21.40 -2.43
CA THR A 84 36.34 21.99 -3.58
C THR A 84 34.83 21.72 -3.57
N ALA A 85 34.42 20.48 -3.31
CA ALA A 85 33.03 20.02 -3.44
C ALA A 85 32.68 18.96 -2.39
N PRO A 86 31.39 18.79 -2.03
CA PRO A 86 30.95 17.65 -1.24
C PRO A 86 31.17 16.36 -2.03
N GLN A 87 31.59 15.32 -1.34
CA GLN A 87 31.90 14.00 -1.92
C GLN A 87 30.99 12.96 -1.28
N ARG A 88 30.61 11.97 -2.06
CA ARG A 88 29.74 10.88 -1.63
C ARG A 88 30.58 9.70 -1.14
N TRP A 89 30.16 9.06 -0.04
CA TRP A 89 30.90 7.97 0.60
C TRP A 89 31.01 6.74 -0.31
N GLN A 90 29.91 6.39 -0.96
CA GLN A 90 29.82 5.23 -1.85
C GLN A 90 30.78 5.33 -3.05
N ASP A 91 31.18 6.55 -3.42
CA ASP A 91 32.04 6.82 -4.58
C ASP A 91 33.53 7.05 -4.18
N ASN A 92 33.91 6.76 -2.93
CA ASN A 92 35.23 7.09 -2.39
C ASN A 92 36.36 6.11 -2.77
N ALA A 93 36.10 5.12 -3.64
CA ALA A 93 37.07 4.06 -3.95
C ALA A 93 38.41 4.60 -4.49
N ALA A 94 38.39 5.76 -5.16
CA ALA A 94 39.59 6.41 -5.69
C ALA A 94 40.41 7.17 -4.62
N ASP A 95 39.83 7.42 -3.44
CA ASP A 95 40.45 8.25 -2.39
C ASP A 95 41.37 7.45 -1.45
N GLY A 96 41.41 6.11 -1.59
CA GLY A 96 42.29 5.23 -0.83
C GLY A 96 41.62 4.49 0.33
N VAL A 97 42.43 4.00 1.27
CA VAL A 97 41.97 3.25 2.45
C VAL A 97 41.97 4.12 3.69
N PHE A 98 41.05 3.83 4.62
CA PHE A 98 40.95 4.54 5.90
C PHE A 98 41.18 3.56 7.05
N ASP A 99 41.90 3.99 8.08
CA ASP A 99 42.05 3.20 9.31
C ASP A 99 40.84 3.37 10.23
N ILE A 100 40.26 4.58 10.28
CA ILE A 100 39.13 4.91 11.15
C ILE A 100 38.09 5.74 10.38
N VAL A 101 36.81 5.38 10.55
CA VAL A 101 35.65 6.07 9.99
C VAL A 101 34.74 6.55 11.13
N PHE A 102 34.62 7.86 11.27
CA PHE A 102 33.65 8.47 12.18
C PHE A 102 32.36 8.83 11.46
N THR A 103 31.23 8.40 12.01
CA THR A 103 29.87 8.80 11.59
C THR A 103 29.23 9.68 12.66
N PHE A 104 28.32 10.58 12.25
CA PHE A 104 27.74 11.60 13.13
C PHE A 104 26.24 11.44 13.40
N GLU A 105 25.69 10.29 13.04
CA GLU A 105 24.27 9.93 13.13
C GLU A 105 24.15 8.42 12.91
N GLU A 106 23.32 7.75 13.70
CA GLU A 106 23.10 6.30 13.59
C GLU A 106 22.71 5.86 12.18
N LYS A 107 21.79 6.57 11.51
CA LYS A 107 21.42 6.26 10.13
C LYS A 107 22.62 6.33 9.16
N VAL A 108 23.58 7.23 9.40
CA VAL A 108 24.79 7.34 8.58
C VAL A 108 25.75 6.19 8.88
N PHE A 109 25.83 5.77 10.14
CA PHE A 109 26.57 4.57 10.55
C PHE A 109 26.08 3.34 9.79
N ASP A 110 24.77 3.10 9.79
CA ASP A 110 24.18 1.94 9.11
C ASP A 110 24.49 1.93 7.61
N MET A 111 24.32 3.08 6.94
CA MET A 111 24.62 3.20 5.51
C MET A 111 26.11 2.98 5.20
N VAL A 112 27.02 3.38 6.09
CA VAL A 112 28.46 3.12 5.94
C VAL A 112 28.75 1.64 6.13
N MET A 113 28.15 1.00 7.14
CA MET A 113 28.31 -0.43 7.43
C MET A 113 27.78 -1.31 6.30
N GLU A 114 26.58 -1.02 5.80
CA GLU A 114 25.96 -1.71 4.68
C GLU A 114 26.83 -1.61 3.41
N ASP A 115 27.26 -0.41 3.07
CA ASP A 115 28.12 -0.16 1.91
C ASP A 115 29.46 -0.91 2.05
N LEU A 116 30.13 -0.84 3.22
CA LEU A 116 31.36 -1.58 3.47
C LEU A 116 31.18 -3.10 3.41
N HIS A 117 30.02 -3.62 3.82
CA HIS A 117 29.71 -5.05 3.75
C HIS A 117 29.45 -5.52 2.32
N SER A 118 28.89 -4.64 1.47
CA SER A 118 28.56 -4.93 0.07
C SER A 118 29.76 -4.86 -0.89
N ARG A 119 30.84 -4.18 -0.50
CA ARG A 119 32.06 -4.06 -1.31
C ARG A 119 32.90 -5.34 -1.30
N ASP A 120 33.62 -5.58 -2.39
CA ASP A 120 34.61 -6.66 -2.45
C ASP A 120 35.79 -6.40 -1.48
N HIS A 121 36.02 -7.33 -0.54
CA HIS A 121 37.07 -7.20 0.49
C HIS A 121 38.47 -7.59 -0.01
N VAL A 122 38.95 -6.96 -1.08
CA VAL A 122 40.20 -7.33 -1.77
C VAL A 122 41.45 -7.30 -0.86
N LEU A 123 41.52 -6.34 0.07
CA LEU A 123 42.68 -6.16 0.95
C LEU A 123 42.58 -6.90 2.29
N MET A 124 41.38 -7.37 2.67
CA MET A 124 41.09 -7.98 3.97
C MET A 124 41.63 -7.20 5.19
N LYS A 125 41.75 -5.87 5.07
CA LYS A 125 42.21 -4.97 6.15
C LYS A 125 40.99 -4.48 6.94
N PRO A 126 40.98 -4.61 8.28
CA PRO A 126 39.90 -4.07 9.10
C PRO A 126 39.90 -2.54 9.08
N VAL A 127 38.71 -1.95 9.21
CA VAL A 127 38.49 -0.52 9.40
C VAL A 127 37.63 -0.32 10.64
N LEU A 128 38.04 0.59 11.53
CA LEU A 128 37.29 0.90 12.73
C LEU A 128 36.19 1.93 12.40
N VAL A 129 34.93 1.58 12.64
CA VAL A 129 33.80 2.51 12.44
C VAL A 129 33.24 2.93 13.80
N ILE A 130 33.22 4.23 14.09
CA ILE A 130 32.74 4.80 15.36
C ILE A 130 31.62 5.79 15.08
N ASN A 131 30.45 5.59 15.70
CA ASN A 131 29.36 6.56 15.65
C ASN A 131 29.41 7.51 16.85
N LEU A 132 29.34 8.81 16.57
CA LEU A 132 29.16 9.86 17.56
C LEU A 132 27.86 10.61 17.25
N GLU A 133 26.82 10.40 18.05
CA GLU A 133 25.52 11.01 17.79
C GLU A 133 25.57 12.54 17.99
N VAL A 134 25.52 13.29 16.88
CA VAL A 134 25.63 14.76 16.88
C VAL A 134 24.44 15.37 16.15
N LYS A 135 23.69 16.22 16.85
CA LYS A 135 22.55 16.94 16.27
C LYS A 135 22.99 17.84 15.12
N ASP A 136 22.16 17.93 14.08
CA ASP A 136 22.50 18.69 12.87
C ASP A 136 22.24 20.19 13.00
N ASN A 137 23.04 20.84 13.83
CA ASN A 137 23.13 22.30 13.93
C ASN A 137 24.60 22.73 14.11
N HIS A 138 24.89 24.02 14.02
CA HIS A 138 26.26 24.53 14.01
C HIS A 138 26.99 24.35 15.35
N GLU A 139 26.30 24.54 16.47
CA GLU A 139 26.90 24.49 17.82
C GLU A 139 27.28 23.05 18.21
N GLU A 140 26.36 22.12 17.99
CA GLU A 140 26.57 20.70 18.26
C GLU A 140 27.60 20.10 17.31
N ALA A 141 27.62 20.51 16.03
CA ALA A 141 28.67 20.12 15.09
C ALA A 141 30.07 20.54 15.55
N ALA A 142 30.21 21.76 16.11
CA ALA A 142 31.49 22.21 16.65
C ALA A 142 31.91 21.44 17.90
N THR A 143 30.97 21.06 18.76
CA THR A 143 31.25 20.22 19.95
C THR A 143 31.63 18.80 19.55
N GLY A 144 30.87 18.17 18.65
CA GLY A 144 31.16 16.85 18.12
C GLY A 144 32.50 16.79 17.39
N ALA A 145 32.88 17.84 16.67
CA ALA A 145 34.18 17.94 16.02
C ALA A 145 35.35 17.96 17.03
N ARG A 146 35.21 18.67 18.16
CA ARG A 146 36.22 18.67 19.25
C ARG A 146 36.33 17.32 19.94
N GLN A 147 35.19 16.68 20.18
CA GLN A 147 35.12 15.31 20.73
C GLN A 147 35.80 14.29 19.81
N THR A 148 35.54 14.39 18.50
CA THR A 148 36.18 13.54 17.49
C THR A 148 37.69 13.73 17.47
N LEU A 149 38.16 14.98 17.52
CA LEU A 149 39.60 15.27 17.59
C LEU A 149 40.25 14.64 18.83
N ALA A 150 39.63 14.80 20.01
CA ALA A 150 40.15 14.23 21.24
C ALA A 150 40.25 12.69 21.15
N LEU A 151 39.24 12.03 20.59
CA LEU A 151 39.27 10.58 20.40
C LEU A 151 40.35 10.15 19.40
N CYS A 152 40.52 10.88 18.28
CA CYS A 152 41.61 10.61 17.35
C CYS A 152 42.99 10.73 18.02
N GLN A 153 43.19 11.75 18.86
CA GLN A 153 44.45 11.96 19.58
C GLN A 153 44.72 10.86 20.61
N GLU A 154 43.69 10.34 21.29
CA GLU A 154 43.83 9.20 22.19
C GLU A 154 44.18 7.91 21.41
N LEU A 155 43.56 7.71 20.25
CA LEU A 155 43.82 6.54 19.40
C LEU A 155 45.22 6.57 18.78
N GLU A 156 45.75 7.74 18.44
CA GLU A 156 47.09 7.90 17.85
C GLU A 156 48.23 7.52 18.82
N VAL A 157 48.00 7.61 20.14
CA VAL A 157 49.01 7.27 21.17
C VAL A 157 49.16 5.76 21.37
N ILE A 158 48.25 4.94 20.83
CA ILE A 158 48.15 3.52 21.15
C ILE A 158 48.60 2.67 19.96
N GLU A 159 49.60 1.81 20.16
CA GLU A 159 50.15 0.95 19.09
C GLU A 159 49.18 -0.14 18.62
N ASN A 160 48.31 -0.66 19.51
CA ASN A 160 47.28 -1.64 19.16
C ASN A 160 45.91 -1.21 19.69
N TRP A 161 45.14 -0.50 18.86
CA TRP A 161 43.81 -0.03 19.23
C TRP A 161 42.80 -1.19 19.40
N GLU A 162 42.98 -2.32 18.71
CA GLU A 162 42.02 -3.44 18.70
C GLU A 162 41.80 -4.04 20.10
N ASP A 163 42.88 -4.17 20.89
CA ASP A 163 42.80 -4.75 22.25
C ASP A 163 42.28 -3.76 23.30
N ARG A 164 42.28 -2.46 23.00
CA ARG A 164 42.05 -1.38 23.98
C ARG A 164 40.87 -0.49 23.63
N ILE A 165 40.22 -0.70 22.49
CA ILE A 165 39.12 0.16 22.03
C ILE A 165 37.98 0.23 23.04
N ASP A 166 37.61 -0.88 23.67
CA ASP A 166 36.56 -0.91 24.68
C ASP A 166 36.90 -0.04 25.90
N ASP A 167 38.15 -0.06 26.35
CA ASP A 167 38.64 0.78 27.46
C ASP A 167 38.61 2.26 27.07
N ILE A 168 39.05 2.58 25.84
CA ILE A 168 39.12 3.95 25.31
C ILE A 168 37.71 4.51 25.19
N ILE A 169 36.78 3.79 24.54
CA ILE A 169 35.39 4.22 24.41
C ILE A 169 34.74 4.35 25.79
N THR A 170 34.97 3.40 26.70
CA THR A 170 34.42 3.49 28.06
C THR A 170 34.96 4.70 28.83
N ASN A 171 36.25 5.02 28.70
CA ASN A 171 36.84 6.19 29.36
C ASN A 171 36.37 7.50 28.72
N PHE A 172 36.28 7.53 27.39
CA PHE A 172 35.77 8.66 26.62
C PHE A 172 34.31 8.94 26.99
N GLU A 173 33.45 7.92 27.06
CA GLU A 173 32.06 8.03 27.52
C GLU A 173 31.97 8.54 28.95
N ARG A 174 32.84 8.09 29.85
CA ARG A 174 32.88 8.57 31.25
C ARG A 174 33.26 10.04 31.32
N GLN A 175 34.30 10.45 30.61
CA GLN A 175 34.79 11.83 30.61
C GLN A 175 33.76 12.79 30.00
N HIS A 176 33.05 12.35 28.96
CA HIS A 176 32.10 13.20 28.24
C HIS A 176 30.64 13.08 28.75
N ARG A 177 30.29 12.06 29.56
CA ARG A 177 29.06 12.04 30.38
C ARG A 177 29.22 12.78 31.72
N GLN A 178 30.43 12.89 32.28
CA GLN A 178 30.70 13.62 33.53
C GLN A 178 31.25 15.03 33.27
N THR A 179 30.41 15.93 32.77
CA THR A 179 30.61 17.37 33.06
C THR A 179 29.67 17.77 34.19
N ASP A 180 29.83 17.12 35.36
CA ASP A 180 29.38 17.64 36.65
C ASP A 180 30.15 16.96 37.79
N ARG A 181 30.94 17.78 38.51
CA ARG A 181 31.55 17.61 39.86
C ARG A 181 32.99 17.05 40.03
N TYR A 182 33.86 18.03 40.34
CA TYR A 182 34.89 18.15 41.39
C TYR A 182 36.11 17.20 41.51
N ASN A 183 37.28 17.84 41.37
CA ASN A 183 38.64 17.47 41.78
C ASN A 183 38.76 17.01 43.25
N THR A 184 39.67 16.07 43.53
CA THR A 184 40.38 16.01 44.83
C THR A 184 41.84 15.52 44.69
N HIS A 185 42.72 16.12 45.50
CA HIS A 185 44.17 15.90 45.64
C HIS A 185 44.53 14.62 46.44
N PRO A 186 45.79 14.12 46.41
CA PRO A 186 46.17 12.87 47.07
C PRO A 186 46.33 13.01 48.61
N PRO A 187 46.14 11.93 49.39
CA PRO A 187 46.13 11.98 50.86
C PRO A 187 47.53 11.90 51.49
N THR A 188 47.67 12.49 52.68
CA THR A 188 48.86 12.55 53.53
C THR A 188 49.08 11.29 54.39
N GLN A 189 50.30 11.20 54.93
CA GLN A 189 50.97 10.04 55.52
C GLN A 189 50.23 9.32 56.68
N ASP A 190 49.25 9.95 57.32
CA ASP A 190 48.48 9.37 58.45
C ASP A 190 47.38 8.38 58.01
N GLN A 191 46.94 8.41 56.74
CA GLN A 191 45.95 7.44 56.24
C GLN A 191 46.55 6.05 55.98
N MET A 192 47.87 5.93 55.83
CA MET A 192 48.56 4.68 55.55
C MET A 192 48.60 3.75 56.79
N GLU A 193 48.62 4.32 57.99
CA GLU A 193 48.67 3.56 59.25
C GLU A 193 47.31 2.97 59.66
N PHE A 194 46.19 3.62 59.30
CA PHE A 194 44.86 3.06 59.53
C PHE A 194 44.55 1.90 58.56
N TRP A 195 44.98 2.05 57.30
CA TRP A 195 44.82 1.02 56.26
C TRP A 195 45.51 -0.29 56.62
N THR A 196 46.72 -0.23 57.17
CA THR A 196 47.49 -1.44 57.51
C THR A 196 46.87 -2.25 58.66
N ARG A 197 46.21 -1.60 59.62
CA ARG A 197 45.56 -2.29 60.77
C ARG A 197 44.21 -2.90 60.47
N HIS A 198 43.46 -2.37 59.49
CA HIS A 198 42.09 -2.83 59.21
C HIS A 198 41.88 -3.52 57.85
N LYS A 199 42.97 -3.78 57.08
CA LYS A 199 42.95 -4.42 55.75
C LYS A 199 41.91 -5.53 55.59
N ARG A 200 41.91 -6.56 56.44
CA ARG A 200 40.97 -7.70 56.31
C ARG A 200 39.50 -7.36 56.54
N LYS A 201 39.18 -6.43 57.44
CA LYS A 201 37.79 -6.00 57.70
C LYS A 201 37.28 -5.06 56.60
N VAL A 202 38.16 -4.21 56.07
CA VAL A 202 37.84 -3.34 54.94
C VAL A 202 37.60 -4.16 53.67
N TYR A 203 38.43 -5.15 53.33
CA TYR A 203 38.23 -5.96 52.11
C TYR A 203 36.93 -6.77 52.09
N VAL A 204 36.51 -7.34 53.23
CA VAL A 204 35.24 -8.09 53.31
C VAL A 204 34.04 -7.15 53.15
N THR A 205 34.09 -5.98 53.76
CA THR A 205 33.02 -4.99 53.67
C THR A 205 32.97 -4.35 52.27
N LEU A 206 34.12 -3.98 51.69
CA LEU A 206 34.24 -3.49 50.31
C LEU A 206 33.82 -4.55 49.28
N GLY A 207 34.09 -5.83 49.54
CA GLY A 207 33.72 -6.94 48.67
C GLY A 207 32.21 -7.14 48.60
N VAL A 208 31.51 -7.08 49.74
CA VAL A 208 30.04 -7.22 49.80
C VAL A 208 29.33 -6.00 49.18
N PHE A 209 29.79 -4.78 49.48
CA PHE A 209 29.24 -3.57 48.86
C PHE A 209 29.59 -3.47 47.37
N GLY A 210 30.79 -3.89 46.97
CA GLY A 210 31.22 -3.93 45.56
C GLY A 210 30.47 -4.99 44.75
N SER A 211 30.25 -6.18 45.30
CA SER A 211 29.42 -7.22 44.65
C SER A 211 27.96 -6.81 44.56
N GLY A 212 27.42 -6.15 45.60
CA GLY A 212 26.06 -5.60 45.58
C GLY A 212 25.89 -4.48 44.56
N TYR A 213 26.88 -3.59 44.42
CA TYR A 213 26.90 -2.54 43.41
C TYR A 213 27.04 -3.09 41.99
N LEU A 214 27.87 -4.13 41.78
CA LEU A 214 27.98 -4.81 40.49
C LEU A 214 26.68 -5.51 40.09
N LEU A 215 26.02 -6.20 41.03
CA LEU A 215 24.70 -6.81 40.79
C LEU A 215 23.63 -5.76 40.52
N TYR A 216 23.62 -4.66 41.28
CA TYR A 216 22.72 -3.53 41.05
C TYR A 216 22.95 -2.90 39.67
N LYS A 217 24.21 -2.66 39.28
CA LYS A 217 24.58 -2.07 37.99
C LYS A 217 24.26 -3.01 36.83
N PHE A 218 24.44 -4.32 36.99
CA PHE A 218 24.04 -5.32 36.00
C PHE A 218 22.52 -5.39 35.86
N TYR A 219 21.79 -5.34 36.97
CA TYR A 219 20.32 -5.27 36.97
C TYR A 219 19.82 -3.96 36.33
N ASP A 220 20.42 -2.82 36.66
CA ASP A 220 20.06 -1.52 36.09
C ASP A 220 20.38 -1.44 34.59
N SER A 221 21.51 -1.99 34.15
CA SER A 221 21.85 -2.10 32.73
C SER A 221 20.88 -3.01 31.97
N ARG A 222 20.52 -4.19 32.51
CA ARG A 222 19.49 -5.05 31.91
C ARG A 222 18.11 -4.40 31.92
N LYS A 223 17.78 -3.65 32.97
CA LYS A 223 16.52 -2.91 33.08
C LYS A 223 16.45 -1.78 32.05
N GLN A 224 17.55 -1.06 31.81
CA GLN A 224 17.62 -0.03 30.78
C GLN A 224 17.52 -0.62 29.37
N GLN A 225 18.21 -1.72 29.09
CA GLN A 225 18.05 -2.46 27.82
C GLN A 225 16.60 -2.92 27.61
N LEU A 226 15.94 -3.43 28.65
CA LEU A 226 14.53 -3.82 28.57
C LEU A 226 13.62 -2.60 28.31
N ILE A 227 13.86 -1.46 28.95
CA ILE A 227 13.09 -0.23 28.72
C ILE A 227 13.32 0.31 27.29
N GLU A 228 14.54 0.19 26.77
CA GLU A 228 14.88 0.61 25.40
C GLU A 228 14.22 -0.30 24.35
N LEU A 229 14.30 -1.62 24.53
CA LEU A 229 13.56 -2.60 23.73
C LEU A 229 12.04 -2.38 23.83
N GLU A 230 11.50 -2.07 25.02
CA GLU A 230 10.08 -1.75 25.20
C GLU A 230 9.70 -0.46 24.46
N LYS A 231 10.59 0.54 24.41
CA LYS A 231 10.37 1.79 23.66
C LYS A 231 10.47 1.58 22.15
N GLU A 232 11.45 0.82 21.68
CA GLU A 232 11.60 0.46 20.27
C GLU A 232 10.38 -0.33 19.80
N LEU A 233 9.98 -1.35 20.56
CA LEU A 233 8.80 -2.15 20.27
C LEU A 233 7.49 -1.34 20.38
N ALA A 234 7.43 -0.32 21.25
CA ALA A 234 6.32 0.63 21.28
C ALA A 234 6.31 1.53 20.04
N SER A 235 7.47 2.06 19.64
CA SER A 235 7.64 2.87 18.43
C SER A 235 7.29 2.09 17.15
N ASP A 236 7.72 0.84 17.05
CA ASP A 236 7.38 -0.05 15.95
C ASP A 236 5.89 -0.34 15.90
N ARG A 237 5.26 -0.59 17.05
CA ARG A 237 3.80 -0.74 17.13
C ARG A 237 3.07 0.52 16.71
N GLU A 238 3.55 1.69 17.10
CA GLU A 238 2.97 2.98 16.68
C GLU A 238 3.12 3.19 15.17
N CYS A 239 4.30 2.91 14.61
CA CYS A 239 4.57 2.96 13.19
C CYS A 239 3.66 1.99 12.41
N GLU A 240 3.57 0.74 12.85
CA GLU A 240 2.69 -0.28 12.27
C GLU A 240 1.21 0.14 12.33
N GLN A 241 0.78 0.73 13.45
CA GLN A 241 -0.58 1.27 13.58
C GLN A 241 -0.84 2.43 12.62
N LEU A 242 0.12 3.35 12.44
CA LEU A 242 0.01 4.45 11.50
C LEU A 242 -0.07 3.95 10.05
N VAL A 243 0.76 2.98 9.67
CA VAL A 243 0.72 2.36 8.34
C VAL A 243 -0.61 1.65 8.12
N LYS A 244 -1.09 0.86 9.09
CA LYS A 244 -2.42 0.22 9.03
C LYS A 244 -3.54 1.24 8.92
N ALA A 245 -3.48 2.34 9.67
CA ALA A 245 -4.48 3.41 9.62
C ALA A 245 -4.48 4.11 8.25
N GLN A 246 -3.30 4.40 7.69
CA GLN A 246 -3.17 4.99 6.37
C GLN A 246 -3.68 4.04 5.27
N MET A 247 -3.34 2.75 5.35
CA MET A 247 -3.81 1.73 4.42
C MET A 247 -5.33 1.57 4.48
N LYS A 248 -5.90 1.56 5.70
CA LYS A 248 -7.34 1.51 5.91
C LYS A 248 -8.05 2.73 5.34
N LEU A 249 -7.51 3.93 5.56
CA LEU A 249 -8.05 5.16 5.00
C LEU A 249 -8.01 5.17 3.48
N HIS A 250 -6.92 4.69 2.87
CA HIS A 250 -6.83 4.55 1.42
C HIS A 250 -7.85 3.54 0.89
N PHE A 251 -7.99 2.39 1.54
CA PHE A 251 -9.01 1.39 1.19
C PHE A 251 -10.43 1.98 1.26
N GLU A 252 -10.78 2.69 2.32
CA GLU A 252 -12.10 3.35 2.46
C GLU A 252 -12.34 4.38 1.34
N ASN A 253 -11.32 5.15 0.96
CA ASN A 253 -11.39 6.08 -0.16
C ASN A 253 -11.60 5.35 -1.50
N ILE A 254 -10.92 4.24 -1.74
CA ILE A 254 -11.07 3.42 -2.97
C ILE A 254 -12.49 2.85 -3.06
N GLN A 255 -13.04 2.34 -1.96
CA GLN A 255 -14.44 1.89 -1.91
C GLN A 255 -15.41 3.05 -2.20
N SER A 256 -15.13 4.24 -1.68
CA SER A 256 -15.92 5.44 -1.97
C SER A 256 -15.87 5.83 -3.45
N ILE A 257 -14.70 5.74 -4.11
CA ILE A 257 -14.56 6.02 -5.54
C ILE A 257 -15.40 5.04 -6.38
N ALA A 258 -15.36 3.75 -6.04
CA ALA A 258 -16.17 2.74 -6.71
C ALA A 258 -17.66 3.09 -6.66
N ASP A 259 -18.16 3.46 -5.48
CA ASP A 259 -19.58 3.75 -5.26
C ASP A 259 -20.03 5.09 -5.84
N THR A 260 -19.14 6.10 -5.87
CA THR A 260 -19.48 7.47 -6.31
C THR A 260 -19.24 7.74 -7.79
N THR A 261 -18.30 7.03 -8.42
CA THR A 261 -17.83 7.37 -9.77
C THR A 261 -18.01 6.21 -10.75
N THR A 262 -17.36 5.07 -10.52
CA THR A 262 -17.31 3.97 -11.51
C THR A 262 -18.64 3.22 -11.60
N LEU A 263 -19.25 2.88 -10.46
CA LEU A 263 -20.50 2.12 -10.42
C LEU A 263 -21.70 2.89 -10.99
N PRO A 264 -21.91 4.20 -10.69
CA PRO A 264 -22.98 4.97 -11.32
C PRO A 264 -22.88 5.02 -12.84
N HIS A 265 -21.68 5.23 -13.38
CA HIS A 265 -21.45 5.20 -14.83
C HIS A 265 -21.82 3.84 -15.43
N ALA A 266 -21.24 2.76 -14.91
CA ALA A 266 -21.49 1.41 -15.44
C ALA A 266 -22.96 0.98 -15.33
N MET A 267 -23.65 1.36 -14.24
CA MET A 267 -25.07 1.05 -14.04
C MET A 267 -25.99 1.80 -15.00
N LEU A 268 -25.69 3.06 -15.34
CA LEU A 268 -26.44 3.81 -16.36
C LEU A 268 -26.35 3.11 -17.73
N HIS A 269 -25.16 2.68 -18.10
CA HIS A 269 -24.93 1.95 -19.35
C HIS A 269 -25.62 0.59 -19.36
N LEU A 270 -25.54 -0.16 -18.25
CA LEU A 270 -26.23 -1.44 -18.10
C LEU A 270 -27.75 -1.28 -18.23
N ARG A 271 -28.32 -0.28 -17.55
CA ARG A 271 -29.75 0.02 -17.63
C ARG A 271 -30.19 0.29 -19.06
N ALA A 272 -29.50 1.19 -19.75
CA ALA A 272 -29.83 1.53 -21.14
C ALA A 272 -29.79 0.29 -22.05
N ARG A 273 -28.77 -0.57 -21.91
CA ARG A 273 -28.64 -1.78 -22.74
C ARG A 273 -29.67 -2.85 -22.42
N VAL A 274 -30.03 -3.03 -21.14
CA VAL A 274 -31.11 -3.96 -20.75
C VAL A 274 -32.47 -3.47 -21.25
N GLU A 275 -32.75 -2.17 -21.15
CA GLU A 275 -33.99 -1.57 -21.66
C GLU A 275 -34.10 -1.68 -23.18
N GLU A 276 -33.02 -1.41 -23.92
CA GLU A 276 -32.96 -1.52 -25.38
C GLU A 276 -33.17 -2.96 -25.87
N ARG A 277 -32.49 -3.94 -25.26
CA ARG A 277 -32.43 -5.32 -25.75
C ARG A 277 -33.56 -6.21 -25.25
N LEU A 278 -34.13 -5.90 -24.08
CA LEU A 278 -35.20 -6.67 -23.44
C LEU A 278 -36.45 -5.80 -23.24
N ASP A 279 -36.81 -5.03 -24.26
CA ASP A 279 -38.05 -4.27 -24.24
C ASP A 279 -39.27 -5.19 -24.36
N LEU A 280 -40.19 -5.04 -23.41
CA LEU A 280 -41.46 -5.77 -23.34
C LEU A 280 -42.63 -4.95 -23.88
N LEU A 281 -42.45 -3.65 -24.14
CA LEU A 281 -43.51 -2.74 -24.56
C LEU A 281 -44.15 -3.20 -25.86
N HIS A 282 -43.34 -3.54 -26.88
CA HIS A 282 -43.86 -4.00 -28.16
C HIS A 282 -44.76 -5.25 -28.05
N LEU A 283 -44.37 -6.24 -27.23
CA LEU A 283 -45.17 -7.45 -27.02
C LEU A 283 -46.45 -7.15 -26.23
N THR A 284 -46.35 -6.27 -25.23
CA THR A 284 -47.48 -5.87 -24.39
C THR A 284 -48.50 -5.07 -25.20
N GLU A 285 -48.06 -4.15 -26.06
CA GLU A 285 -48.91 -3.40 -26.97
C GLU A 285 -49.62 -4.30 -27.99
N LYS A 286 -48.88 -5.26 -28.58
CA LYS A 286 -49.46 -6.25 -29.49
C LYS A 286 -50.56 -7.06 -28.80
N LEU A 287 -50.34 -7.42 -27.54
CA LEU A 287 -51.33 -8.12 -26.72
C LEU A 287 -52.55 -7.24 -26.41
N MET A 288 -52.35 -5.96 -26.07
CA MET A 288 -53.43 -5.01 -25.77
C MET A 288 -54.30 -4.72 -26.99
N LYS A 289 -53.69 -4.53 -28.18
CA LYS A 289 -54.43 -4.33 -29.44
C LYS A 289 -55.36 -5.52 -29.75
N GLY A 290 -54.90 -6.75 -29.52
CA GLY A 290 -55.72 -7.96 -29.67
C GLY A 290 -56.82 -8.18 -28.62
N LYS A 291 -56.84 -7.38 -27.54
CA LYS A 291 -57.92 -7.34 -26.55
C LYS A 291 -59.01 -6.34 -26.95
N GLY A 292 -58.64 -5.24 -27.61
CA GLY A 292 -59.57 -4.20 -28.09
C GLY A 292 -60.26 -4.53 -29.42
N GLN A 293 -59.68 -5.42 -30.23
CA GLN A 293 -60.25 -5.90 -31.50
C GLN A 293 -60.25 -7.44 -31.52
N PRO A 294 -61.42 -8.10 -31.47
CA PRO A 294 -61.52 -9.55 -31.26
C PRO A 294 -61.00 -10.41 -32.44
N ASP A 295 -60.94 -9.86 -33.66
CA ASP A 295 -60.58 -10.61 -34.88
C ASP A 295 -59.09 -10.51 -35.27
N THR A 296 -58.28 -9.73 -34.55
CA THR A 296 -56.89 -9.43 -34.96
C THR A 296 -55.87 -10.50 -34.54
N LEU A 297 -56.20 -11.36 -33.57
CA LEU A 297 -55.30 -12.38 -33.01
C LEU A 297 -56.06 -13.65 -32.62
N THR A 298 -55.65 -14.79 -33.16
CA THR A 298 -56.20 -16.12 -32.83
C THR A 298 -55.88 -16.53 -31.39
N SER A 299 -56.64 -17.49 -30.85
CA SER A 299 -56.40 -18.02 -29.49
C SER A 299 -55.00 -18.65 -29.34
N LEU A 300 -54.46 -19.24 -30.41
CA LEU A 300 -53.12 -19.83 -30.44
C LEU A 300 -52.04 -18.74 -30.37
N GLU A 301 -52.14 -17.70 -31.22
CA GLU A 301 -51.20 -16.58 -31.22
C GLU A 301 -51.22 -15.79 -29.89
N LYS A 302 -52.39 -15.67 -29.26
CA LYS A 302 -52.51 -15.08 -27.91
C LYS A 302 -51.72 -15.89 -26.88
N LEU A 303 -51.82 -17.21 -26.92
CA LEU A 303 -51.11 -18.09 -25.98
C LEU A 303 -49.60 -18.05 -26.21
N GLU A 304 -49.14 -18.07 -27.46
CA GLU A 304 -47.73 -17.90 -27.81
C GLU A 304 -47.18 -16.54 -27.36
N LEU A 305 -47.95 -15.47 -27.53
CA LEU A 305 -47.53 -14.13 -27.10
C LEU A 305 -47.40 -14.04 -25.58
N TRP A 306 -48.35 -14.61 -24.83
CA TRP A 306 -48.24 -14.71 -23.37
C TRP A 306 -47.04 -15.55 -22.93
N ASP A 307 -46.75 -16.64 -23.64
CA ASP A 307 -45.59 -17.49 -23.32
C ASP A 307 -44.27 -16.78 -23.60
N ARG A 308 -44.20 -15.99 -24.68
CA ARG A 308 -43.05 -15.10 -24.95
C ARG A 308 -42.88 -14.03 -23.88
N ILE A 309 -43.96 -13.37 -23.46
CA ILE A 309 -43.93 -12.38 -22.36
C ILE A 309 -43.49 -13.05 -21.06
N LYS A 310 -43.96 -14.28 -20.79
CA LYS A 310 -43.56 -15.09 -19.63
C LYS A 310 -42.04 -15.27 -19.60
N VAL A 311 -41.46 -15.82 -20.67
CA VAL A 311 -40.01 -16.06 -20.74
C VAL A 311 -39.25 -14.75 -20.67
N GLN A 312 -39.60 -13.74 -21.47
CA GLN A 312 -38.83 -12.49 -21.50
C GLN A 312 -38.92 -11.68 -20.20
N SER A 313 -40.05 -11.72 -19.48
CA SER A 313 -40.18 -11.05 -18.18
C SER A 313 -39.21 -11.64 -17.16
N PHE A 314 -39.15 -12.98 -17.06
CA PHE A 314 -38.18 -13.65 -16.19
C PHE A 314 -36.75 -13.46 -16.67
N THR A 315 -36.48 -13.58 -17.98
CA THR A 315 -35.15 -13.31 -18.53
C THR A 315 -34.67 -11.92 -18.15
N LYS A 316 -35.50 -10.88 -18.33
CA LYS A 316 -35.15 -9.50 -17.98
C LYS A 316 -34.83 -9.36 -16.49
N THR A 317 -35.69 -9.86 -15.62
CA THR A 317 -35.50 -9.72 -14.18
C THR A 317 -34.29 -10.49 -13.69
N VAL A 318 -34.13 -11.76 -14.09
CA VAL A 318 -33.00 -12.58 -13.66
C VAL A 318 -31.67 -12.08 -14.24
N LEU A 319 -31.67 -11.61 -15.49
CA LEU A 319 -30.51 -10.96 -16.08
C LEU A 319 -30.15 -9.67 -15.34
N SER A 320 -31.14 -8.85 -14.97
CA SER A 320 -30.91 -7.64 -14.16
C SER A 320 -30.29 -7.97 -12.80
N ILE A 321 -30.77 -9.01 -12.11
CA ILE A 321 -30.20 -9.48 -10.84
C ILE A 321 -28.73 -9.88 -11.05
N TRP A 322 -28.47 -10.74 -12.05
CA TRP A 322 -27.14 -11.25 -12.30
C TRP A 322 -26.17 -10.16 -12.73
N ALA A 323 -26.53 -9.36 -13.74
CA ALA A 323 -25.66 -8.34 -14.31
C ALA A 323 -25.34 -7.23 -13.31
N MET A 324 -26.32 -6.76 -12.53
CA MET A 324 -26.08 -5.76 -11.49
C MET A 324 -25.12 -6.31 -10.42
N THR A 325 -25.36 -7.54 -9.95
CA THR A 325 -24.54 -8.16 -8.91
C THR A 325 -23.10 -8.40 -9.39
N ALA A 326 -22.95 -9.03 -10.57
CA ALA A 326 -21.65 -9.33 -11.15
C ALA A 326 -20.85 -8.05 -11.47
N LEU A 327 -21.51 -7.03 -12.04
CA LEU A 327 -20.87 -5.76 -12.37
C LEU A 327 -20.44 -4.99 -11.12
N SER A 328 -21.28 -4.99 -10.06
CA SER A 328 -20.93 -4.35 -8.78
C SER A 328 -19.71 -5.00 -8.13
N LEU A 329 -19.66 -6.33 -8.11
CA LEU A 329 -18.52 -7.07 -7.56
C LEU A 329 -17.26 -6.90 -8.44
N TYR A 330 -17.40 -6.94 -9.76
CA TYR A 330 -16.30 -6.77 -10.71
C TYR A 330 -15.62 -5.40 -10.57
N ILE A 331 -16.40 -4.32 -10.52
CA ILE A 331 -15.86 -2.96 -10.32
C ILE A 331 -15.08 -2.88 -9.02
N ARG A 332 -15.56 -3.53 -7.95
CA ARG A 332 -14.85 -3.58 -6.67
C ARG A 332 -13.54 -4.36 -6.79
N VAL A 333 -13.51 -5.48 -7.50
CA VAL A 333 -12.24 -6.18 -7.78
C VAL A 333 -11.28 -5.24 -8.52
N GLN A 334 -11.72 -4.60 -9.61
CA GLN A 334 -10.88 -3.70 -10.40
C GLN A 334 -10.32 -2.53 -9.57
N VAL A 335 -11.16 -1.79 -8.85
CA VAL A 335 -10.70 -0.63 -8.10
C VAL A 335 -9.80 -1.00 -6.92
N ASN A 336 -9.95 -2.20 -6.32
CA ASN A 336 -9.07 -2.65 -5.24
C ASN A 336 -7.71 -3.08 -5.78
N ILE A 337 -7.67 -3.81 -6.90
CA ILE A 337 -6.41 -4.16 -7.58
C ILE A 337 -5.69 -2.87 -7.97
N LEU A 338 -6.35 -1.96 -8.70
CA LEU A 338 -5.75 -0.71 -9.11
C LEU A 338 -5.34 0.15 -7.92
N GLY A 339 -6.21 0.29 -6.92
CA GLY A 339 -5.97 1.08 -5.72
C GLY A 339 -4.77 0.59 -4.92
N ARG A 340 -4.58 -0.74 -4.84
CA ARG A 340 -3.41 -1.37 -4.20
C ARG A 340 -2.13 -1.06 -4.98
N HIS A 341 -2.12 -1.24 -6.30
CA HIS A 341 -0.95 -0.90 -7.13
C HIS A 341 -0.58 0.59 -7.01
N LEU A 342 -1.57 1.49 -7.05
CA LEU A 342 -1.33 2.93 -6.85
C LEU A 342 -0.82 3.27 -5.45
N TYR A 343 -1.31 2.57 -4.42
CA TYR A 343 -0.81 2.72 -3.04
C TYR A 343 0.66 2.29 -2.94
N ILE A 344 0.99 1.13 -3.52
CA ILE A 344 2.37 0.61 -3.56
C ILE A 344 3.27 1.56 -4.35
N ASP A 345 2.85 2.06 -5.51
CA ASP A 345 3.62 3.02 -6.31
C ASP A 345 3.86 4.31 -5.54
N THR A 346 2.83 4.80 -4.82
CA THR A 346 2.97 5.97 -3.95
C THR A 346 3.94 5.69 -2.80
N ALA A 347 3.84 4.54 -2.13
CA ALA A 347 4.73 4.16 -1.03
C ALA A 347 6.18 3.96 -1.52
N ARG A 348 6.39 3.36 -2.69
CA ARG A 348 7.69 3.23 -3.36
C ARG A 348 8.26 4.62 -3.70
N SER A 349 7.45 5.53 -4.24
CA SER A 349 7.88 6.90 -4.54
C SER A 349 8.35 7.69 -3.30
N LEU A 350 7.79 7.36 -2.13
CA LEU A 350 8.13 7.97 -0.84
C LEU A 350 9.32 7.29 -0.15
N GLY A 351 9.49 5.97 -0.33
CA GLY A 351 10.49 5.15 0.36
C GLY A 351 11.77 4.81 -0.44
N ALA A 352 11.70 4.77 -1.77
CA ALA A 352 12.79 4.32 -2.63
C ALA A 352 12.86 5.19 -3.90
N ALA A 353 13.55 6.32 -3.81
CA ALA A 353 14.18 6.86 -5.01
C ALA A 353 15.40 5.98 -5.31
N HIS A 354 15.28 5.07 -6.29
CA HIS A 354 16.37 4.57 -7.16
C HIS A 354 16.70 3.06 -7.23
N LEU A 355 15.82 2.10 -6.94
CA LEU A 355 16.21 0.67 -7.08
C LEU A 355 15.28 -0.31 -7.80
N LEU A 356 14.21 0.11 -8.47
CA LEU A 356 13.50 -0.78 -9.40
C LEU A 356 13.04 0.01 -10.63
N ASP A 357 13.43 -0.48 -11.81
CA ASP A 357 12.99 -0.03 -13.15
C ASP A 357 11.54 -0.45 -13.44
N ASP A 358 10.71 -0.49 -12.40
CA ASP A 358 9.33 -0.94 -12.48
C ASP A 358 8.48 0.29 -12.84
N GLU A 359 8.15 0.43 -14.13
CA GLU A 359 7.38 1.57 -14.64
C GLU A 359 6.09 1.75 -13.82
N VAL A 360 5.93 2.96 -13.27
CA VAL A 360 4.69 3.39 -12.59
C VAL A 360 3.53 3.27 -13.56
N ILE A 361 2.36 2.81 -13.09
CA ILE A 361 1.17 2.69 -13.95
C ILE A 361 0.82 4.06 -14.52
N ASP A 362 0.94 4.22 -15.83
CA ASP A 362 0.64 5.48 -16.49
C ASP A 362 -0.87 5.80 -16.47
N ARG A 363 -1.22 7.06 -16.73
CA ARG A 363 -2.64 7.50 -16.70
C ARG A 363 -3.49 6.85 -17.79
N ASN A 364 -2.90 6.48 -18.92
CA ASN A 364 -3.62 5.85 -20.03
C ASN A 364 -4.01 4.42 -19.66
N ASP A 365 -3.09 3.64 -19.08
CA ASP A 365 -3.32 2.28 -18.58
C ASP A 365 -4.36 2.28 -17.46
N GLN A 366 -4.32 3.25 -16.54
CA GLN A 366 -5.36 3.44 -15.51
C GLN A 366 -6.74 3.64 -16.12
N GLN A 367 -6.86 4.54 -17.11
CA GLN A 367 -8.13 4.84 -17.77
C GLN A 367 -8.65 3.65 -18.58
N GLN A 368 -7.77 2.98 -19.31
CA GLN A 368 -8.11 1.80 -20.11
C GLN A 368 -8.57 0.64 -19.22
N PHE A 369 -7.91 0.43 -18.07
CA PHE A 369 -8.29 -0.59 -17.11
C PHE A 369 -9.67 -0.32 -16.49
N LEU A 370 -9.95 0.91 -16.07
CA LEU A 370 -11.27 1.28 -15.54
C LEU A 370 -12.37 1.21 -16.61
N ALA A 371 -12.05 1.49 -17.87
CA ALA A 371 -12.99 1.39 -18.99
C ALA A 371 -13.34 -0.07 -19.36
N ALA A 372 -12.54 -1.06 -18.93
CA ALA A 372 -12.81 -2.47 -19.22
C ALA A 372 -14.16 -2.95 -18.63
N VAL A 373 -14.73 -2.22 -17.66
CA VAL A 373 -16.09 -2.45 -17.14
C VAL A 373 -17.17 -2.40 -18.23
N ASP A 374 -16.94 -1.60 -19.28
CA ASP A 374 -17.90 -1.42 -20.36
C ASP A 374 -17.97 -2.64 -21.29
N PHE A 375 -17.04 -3.60 -21.14
CA PHE A 375 -17.00 -4.82 -21.96
C PHE A 375 -18.29 -5.62 -21.86
N LEU A 376 -18.84 -5.76 -20.65
CA LEU A 376 -20.12 -6.45 -20.44
C LEU A 376 -21.20 -5.85 -21.35
N CYS A 377 -21.42 -4.54 -21.24
CA CYS A 377 -22.48 -3.81 -21.94
C CYS A 377 -22.28 -3.75 -23.46
N ASN A 378 -21.03 -3.73 -23.93
CA ASN A 378 -20.69 -3.56 -25.34
C ASN A 378 -20.56 -4.88 -26.10
N TYR A 379 -20.00 -5.92 -25.47
CA TYR A 379 -19.61 -7.17 -26.13
C TYR A 379 -20.23 -8.40 -25.47
N GLY A 380 -20.29 -8.45 -24.12
CA GLY A 380 -20.81 -9.62 -23.39
C GLY A 380 -22.34 -9.77 -23.41
N MET A 381 -23.08 -8.67 -23.52
CA MET A 381 -24.55 -8.62 -23.40
C MET A 381 -25.31 -9.57 -24.35
N PRO A 382 -25.02 -9.65 -25.66
CA PRO A 382 -25.77 -10.53 -26.57
C PRO A 382 -25.70 -12.01 -26.15
N THR A 383 -24.51 -12.49 -25.81
CA THR A 383 -24.28 -13.88 -25.38
C THR A 383 -24.92 -14.14 -24.02
N LEU A 384 -24.80 -13.18 -23.09
CA LEU A 384 -25.47 -13.24 -21.78
C LEU A 384 -27.00 -13.37 -21.93
N ILE A 385 -27.62 -12.52 -22.75
CA ILE A 385 -29.07 -12.57 -23.01
C ILE A 385 -29.48 -13.91 -23.60
N SER A 386 -28.76 -14.39 -24.61
CA SER A 386 -29.06 -15.68 -25.27
C SER A 386 -29.03 -16.85 -24.28
N ASN A 387 -27.97 -16.93 -23.46
CA ASN A 387 -27.79 -18.00 -22.49
C ASN A 387 -28.81 -17.91 -21.35
N MET A 388 -29.07 -16.71 -20.82
CA MET A 388 -30.09 -16.48 -19.79
C MET A 388 -31.50 -16.81 -20.30
N GLN A 389 -31.82 -16.43 -21.55
CA GLN A 389 -33.10 -16.76 -22.17
C GLN A 389 -33.27 -18.27 -22.35
N THR A 390 -32.19 -18.97 -22.71
CA THR A 390 -32.20 -20.44 -22.83
C THR A 390 -32.45 -21.10 -21.47
N ALA A 391 -31.78 -20.65 -20.41
CA ALA A 391 -32.00 -21.12 -19.04
C ALA A 391 -33.45 -20.87 -18.58
N ALA A 392 -33.95 -19.64 -18.76
CA ALA A 392 -35.32 -19.27 -18.43
C ALA A 392 -36.34 -20.11 -19.20
N THR A 393 -36.11 -20.36 -20.50
CA THR A 393 -36.99 -21.20 -21.32
C THR A 393 -37.03 -22.64 -20.79
N LYS A 394 -35.89 -23.22 -20.42
CA LYS A 394 -35.82 -24.57 -19.86
C LYS A 394 -36.61 -24.69 -18.55
N VAL A 395 -36.38 -23.79 -17.60
CA VAL A 395 -37.04 -23.81 -16.28
C VAL A 395 -38.54 -23.49 -16.37
N LEU A 396 -38.94 -22.57 -17.25
CA LEU A 396 -40.33 -22.14 -17.39
C LEU A 396 -41.16 -23.00 -18.34
N LYS A 397 -40.56 -23.98 -19.03
CA LYS A 397 -41.26 -24.89 -19.95
C LYS A 397 -42.37 -25.68 -19.25
N GLU A 398 -42.13 -26.10 -18.01
CA GLU A 398 -43.07 -26.89 -17.23
C GLU A 398 -44.12 -26.04 -16.50
N LYS A 399 -43.93 -24.71 -16.46
CA LYS A 399 -44.80 -23.77 -15.72
C LYS A 399 -45.81 -23.11 -16.65
N ARG A 400 -47.10 -23.41 -16.44
CA ARG A 400 -48.23 -22.88 -17.20
C ARG A 400 -48.68 -21.53 -16.63
N LEU A 401 -49.28 -20.71 -17.50
CA LEU A 401 -49.79 -19.38 -17.15
C LEU A 401 -50.87 -19.38 -16.05
N LYS A 402 -51.56 -20.52 -15.85
CA LYS A 402 -52.63 -20.69 -14.85
C LYS A 402 -52.11 -21.21 -13.51
N ASP A 403 -50.86 -21.67 -13.44
CA ASP A 403 -50.30 -22.27 -12.23
C ASP A 403 -50.25 -21.22 -11.12
N SER A 404 -50.54 -21.66 -9.89
CA SER A 404 -50.52 -20.80 -8.71
C SER A 404 -49.09 -20.62 -8.22
N PHE A 405 -48.59 -19.39 -8.20
CA PHE A 405 -47.28 -19.04 -7.68
C PHE A 405 -47.40 -18.49 -6.27
N THR A 406 -46.70 -19.12 -5.33
CA THR A 406 -46.44 -18.59 -3.99
C THR A 406 -45.12 -17.82 -3.98
N THR A 407 -44.87 -17.07 -2.91
CA THR A 407 -43.57 -16.44 -2.65
C THR A 407 -42.41 -17.44 -2.72
N SER A 408 -42.58 -18.63 -2.15
CA SER A 408 -41.55 -19.69 -2.19
C SER A 408 -41.32 -20.23 -3.61
N VAL A 409 -42.39 -20.47 -4.38
CA VAL A 409 -42.28 -20.95 -5.76
C VAL A 409 -41.62 -19.91 -6.66
N LEU A 410 -41.94 -18.61 -6.48
CA LEU A 410 -41.28 -17.54 -7.21
C LEU A 410 -39.78 -17.46 -6.90
N HIS A 411 -39.43 -17.50 -5.62
CA HIS A 411 -38.06 -17.51 -5.13
C HIS A 411 -37.27 -18.69 -5.72
N GLU A 412 -37.80 -19.91 -5.59
CA GLU A 412 -37.18 -21.12 -6.12
C GLU A 412 -37.06 -21.08 -7.64
N THR A 413 -38.05 -20.53 -8.35
CA THR A 413 -38.01 -20.40 -9.81
C THR A 413 -36.88 -19.46 -10.25
N ILE A 414 -36.70 -18.32 -9.57
CA ILE A 414 -35.62 -17.38 -9.89
C ILE A 414 -34.25 -18.02 -9.65
N LEU A 415 -34.08 -18.70 -8.51
CA LEU A 415 -32.84 -19.41 -8.20
C LEU A 415 -32.57 -20.55 -9.20
N GLN A 416 -33.57 -21.35 -9.57
CA GLN A 416 -33.43 -22.40 -10.58
C GLN A 416 -32.98 -21.86 -11.94
N ILE A 417 -33.45 -20.67 -12.35
CA ILE A 417 -32.99 -20.02 -13.59
C ILE A 417 -31.53 -19.61 -13.46
N LEU A 418 -31.14 -19.00 -12.33
CA LEU A 418 -29.74 -18.63 -12.06
C LEU A 418 -28.82 -19.85 -12.03
N ASP A 419 -29.19 -20.92 -11.32
CA ASP A 419 -28.41 -22.15 -11.22
C ASP A 419 -28.28 -22.85 -12.58
N MET A 420 -29.38 -22.92 -13.34
CA MET A 420 -29.36 -23.43 -14.72
C MET A 420 -28.43 -22.58 -15.60
N PHE A 421 -28.50 -21.26 -15.50
CA PHE A 421 -27.62 -20.37 -16.25
C PHE A 421 -26.14 -20.57 -15.87
N MET A 422 -25.82 -20.66 -14.58
CA MET A 422 -24.45 -20.82 -14.06
C MET A 422 -23.85 -22.22 -14.28
N SER A 423 -24.67 -23.21 -14.65
CA SER A 423 -24.25 -24.59 -14.98
C SER A 423 -24.21 -24.89 -16.47
N MET A 424 -24.66 -23.96 -17.32
CA MET A 424 -24.77 -24.17 -18.76
C MET A 424 -23.44 -24.06 -19.54
N GLY A 425 -22.36 -23.59 -18.92
CA GLY A 425 -21.05 -23.45 -19.56
C GLY A 425 -19.88 -23.87 -18.69
N SER A 426 -18.69 -23.45 -19.09
CA SER A 426 -17.43 -23.81 -18.43
C SER A 426 -17.34 -23.22 -17.01
N PRO A 427 -16.45 -23.73 -16.14
CA PRO A 427 -16.23 -23.17 -14.80
C PRO A 427 -15.94 -21.65 -14.81
N HIS A 428 -15.35 -21.15 -15.90
CA HIS A 428 -14.96 -19.73 -16.10
C HIS A 428 -15.99 -18.90 -16.88
N GLN A 429 -17.17 -19.44 -17.19
CA GLN A 429 -18.18 -18.78 -18.03
C GLN A 429 -18.59 -17.39 -17.53
N LEU A 430 -18.54 -17.14 -16.22
CA LEU A 430 -18.80 -15.81 -15.65
C LEU A 430 -17.82 -14.76 -16.18
N VAL A 431 -16.54 -15.13 -16.29
CA VAL A 431 -15.46 -14.23 -16.71
C VAL A 431 -15.61 -13.87 -18.18
N ASP A 432 -16.04 -14.83 -19.01
CA ASP A 432 -16.21 -14.65 -20.46
C ASP A 432 -17.27 -13.57 -20.80
N TYR A 433 -18.20 -13.26 -19.90
CA TYR A 433 -19.15 -12.15 -20.08
C TYR A 433 -18.59 -10.79 -19.64
N LEU A 434 -17.63 -10.76 -18.72
CA LEU A 434 -17.10 -9.55 -18.10
C LEU A 434 -15.80 -9.07 -18.74
N MET A 435 -15.03 -9.96 -19.35
CA MET A 435 -13.69 -9.68 -19.87
C MET A 435 -13.45 -10.39 -21.22
N PRO A 436 -12.59 -9.83 -22.10
CA PRO A 436 -12.23 -10.46 -23.37
C PRO A 436 -11.37 -11.72 -23.21
N GLU A 437 -11.56 -12.70 -24.08
CA GLU A 437 -10.82 -13.98 -24.07
C GLU A 437 -9.37 -13.87 -24.56
N ASP A 438 -9.01 -12.81 -25.28
CA ASP A 438 -7.68 -12.59 -25.89
C ASP A 438 -6.53 -12.63 -24.86
N LEU A 439 -6.85 -12.37 -23.58
CA LEU A 439 -5.93 -12.45 -22.45
C LEU A 439 -5.46 -13.88 -22.17
N LYS A 440 -6.31 -14.90 -22.43
CA LYS A 440 -5.94 -16.32 -22.28
C LYS A 440 -4.83 -16.70 -23.27
N TYR A 441 -4.91 -16.21 -24.51
CA TYR A 441 -3.90 -16.46 -25.53
C TYR A 441 -2.57 -15.77 -25.23
N LYS A 442 -2.59 -14.52 -24.71
CA LYS A 442 -1.37 -13.84 -24.24
C LYS A 442 -0.70 -14.59 -23.07
N SER A 443 -1.49 -15.09 -22.12
CA SER A 443 -0.98 -15.88 -20.99
C SER A 443 -0.36 -17.23 -21.41
N ALA A 444 -0.98 -17.90 -22.39
CA ALA A 444 -0.51 -19.18 -22.92
C ALA A 444 0.75 -19.03 -23.79
N ALA A 445 0.81 -17.97 -24.62
CA ALA A 445 1.99 -17.65 -25.43
C ALA A 445 3.24 -17.38 -24.59
N PHE A 446 3.08 -16.79 -23.40
CA PHE A 446 4.19 -16.55 -22.46
C PHE A 446 4.73 -17.83 -21.81
N SER A 447 3.88 -18.83 -21.52
CA SER A 447 4.36 -20.14 -21.06
C SER A 447 5.18 -20.89 -22.12
N SER A 448 5.07 -20.48 -23.39
CA SER A 448 5.76 -21.05 -24.53
C SER A 448 6.75 -20.06 -25.16
N ASN A 449 7.71 -19.54 -24.39
CA ASN A 449 9.01 -18.93 -24.73
C ASN A 449 9.29 -18.26 -26.12
N ASP A 450 8.28 -17.89 -26.91
CA ASP A 450 8.41 -17.42 -28.28
C ASP A 450 7.43 -16.27 -28.50
N GLY A 451 7.96 -15.04 -28.57
CA GLY A 451 7.19 -13.85 -28.94
C GLY A 451 7.55 -12.60 -28.14
N GLN A 452 8.29 -11.70 -28.79
CA GLN A 452 8.65 -10.35 -28.37
C GLN A 452 7.43 -9.40 -28.28
N ASN A 453 6.52 -9.62 -27.33
CA ASN A 453 5.54 -8.60 -26.94
C ASN A 453 5.71 -8.33 -25.44
N GLU A 454 6.35 -7.22 -25.08
CA GLU A 454 6.32 -6.71 -23.70
C GLU A 454 4.86 -6.52 -23.29
N LEU A 455 4.43 -7.19 -22.22
CA LEU A 455 3.10 -7.00 -21.65
C LEU A 455 3.01 -5.59 -21.09
N THR A 456 1.96 -4.85 -21.43
CA THR A 456 1.70 -3.55 -20.81
C THR A 456 1.26 -3.73 -19.35
N LYS A 457 1.38 -2.68 -18.52
CA LYS A 457 0.87 -2.72 -17.14
C LYS A 457 -0.65 -2.94 -17.14
N TYR A 458 -1.37 -2.38 -18.12
CA TYR A 458 -2.78 -2.74 -18.37
C TYR A 458 -3.00 -4.26 -18.54
N ASP A 459 -2.20 -4.94 -19.36
CA ASP A 459 -2.34 -6.39 -19.58
C ASP A 459 -2.12 -7.16 -18.27
N LEU A 460 -1.15 -6.75 -17.44
CA LEU A 460 -0.89 -7.35 -16.13
C LEU A 460 -2.07 -7.17 -15.16
N LEU A 461 -2.64 -5.97 -15.08
CA LEU A 461 -3.83 -5.69 -14.26
C LEU A 461 -5.03 -6.54 -14.70
N MET A 462 -5.21 -6.72 -16.01
CA MET A 462 -6.28 -7.54 -16.57
C MET A 462 -6.06 -9.03 -16.30
N LEU A 463 -4.82 -9.53 -16.36
CA LEU A 463 -4.50 -10.91 -16.00
C LEU A 463 -4.76 -11.19 -14.53
N GLU A 464 -4.34 -10.28 -13.64
CA GLU A 464 -4.62 -10.41 -12.22
C GLU A 464 -6.13 -10.41 -11.94
N THR A 465 -6.86 -9.50 -12.57
CA THR A 465 -8.32 -9.42 -12.46
C THR A 465 -8.97 -10.72 -12.94
N HIS A 466 -8.53 -11.26 -14.07
CA HIS A 466 -9.03 -12.53 -14.58
C HIS A 466 -8.77 -13.68 -13.57
N ALA A 467 -7.60 -13.73 -12.93
CA ALA A 467 -7.28 -14.72 -11.92
C ALA A 467 -8.21 -14.62 -10.70
N VAL A 468 -8.46 -13.39 -10.20
CA VAL A 468 -9.38 -13.16 -9.09
C VAL A 468 -10.82 -13.56 -9.45
N LEU A 469 -11.33 -13.17 -10.63
CA LEU A 469 -12.67 -13.53 -11.07
C LEU A 469 -12.85 -15.03 -11.35
N SER A 470 -11.75 -15.73 -11.64
CA SER A 470 -11.74 -17.18 -11.87
C SER A 470 -11.64 -18.01 -10.59
N SER A 471 -11.43 -17.37 -9.44
CA SER A 471 -11.27 -18.04 -8.14
C SER A 471 -12.57 -18.64 -7.61
N ASP A 472 -12.47 -19.74 -6.86
CA ASP A 472 -13.60 -20.37 -6.19
C ASP A 472 -14.19 -19.45 -5.12
N GLU A 473 -13.35 -18.65 -4.46
CA GLU A 473 -13.75 -17.64 -3.48
C GLU A 473 -14.66 -16.59 -4.13
N PHE A 474 -14.27 -16.06 -5.29
CA PHE A 474 -15.10 -15.09 -6.01
C PHE A 474 -16.41 -15.71 -6.48
N ARG A 475 -16.38 -16.95 -6.99
CA ARG A 475 -17.60 -17.68 -7.39
C ARG A 475 -18.55 -17.87 -6.21
N SER A 476 -18.02 -18.20 -5.02
CA SER A 476 -18.82 -18.32 -3.79
C SER A 476 -19.45 -17.00 -3.39
N ILE A 477 -18.74 -15.87 -3.54
CA ILE A 477 -19.27 -14.54 -3.21
C ILE A 477 -20.40 -14.15 -4.16
N VAL A 478 -20.23 -14.43 -5.45
CA VAL A 478 -21.29 -14.20 -6.45
C VAL A 478 -22.54 -15.00 -6.07
N ASP A 479 -22.41 -16.29 -5.74
CA ASP A 479 -23.54 -17.14 -5.33
C ASP A 479 -24.27 -16.60 -4.08
N VAL A 480 -23.53 -16.27 -3.02
CA VAL A 480 -24.10 -15.70 -1.79
C VAL A 480 -24.78 -14.36 -2.07
N SER A 481 -24.18 -13.52 -2.90
CA SER A 481 -24.71 -12.20 -3.28
C SER A 481 -26.00 -12.33 -4.08
N LEU A 482 -26.05 -13.22 -5.08
CA LEU A 482 -27.24 -13.48 -5.87
C LEU A 482 -28.40 -13.97 -4.99
N LYS A 483 -28.14 -14.92 -4.09
CA LYS A 483 -29.15 -15.42 -3.14
C LYS A 483 -29.67 -14.31 -2.23
N ALA A 484 -28.80 -13.44 -1.71
CA ALA A 484 -29.20 -12.30 -0.89
C ALA A 484 -30.09 -11.31 -1.67
N VAL A 485 -29.73 -10.99 -2.92
CA VAL A 485 -30.53 -10.10 -3.78
C VAL A 485 -31.89 -10.72 -4.12
N VAL A 486 -31.94 -12.02 -4.43
CA VAL A 486 -33.20 -12.73 -4.72
C VAL A 486 -34.10 -12.77 -3.48
N ASN A 487 -33.54 -13.03 -2.30
CA ASN A 487 -34.28 -13.00 -1.04
C ASN A 487 -34.97 -11.64 -0.84
N GLU A 488 -34.21 -10.55 -0.96
CA GLU A 488 -34.74 -9.21 -0.78
C GLU A 488 -35.78 -8.85 -1.85
N LEU A 489 -35.50 -9.18 -3.12
CA LEU A 489 -36.40 -8.87 -4.22
C LEU A 489 -37.77 -9.52 -4.03
N VAL A 490 -37.78 -10.78 -3.58
CA VAL A 490 -39.02 -11.51 -3.35
C VAL A 490 -39.78 -10.96 -2.13
N GLN A 491 -39.08 -10.47 -1.09
CA GLN A 491 -39.74 -9.75 0.01
C GLN A 491 -40.34 -8.42 -0.44
N ASP A 492 -39.64 -7.64 -1.27
CA ASP A 492 -40.21 -6.41 -1.83
C ASP A 492 -41.49 -6.63 -2.62
N MET A 493 -41.49 -7.67 -3.45
CA MET A 493 -42.66 -8.05 -4.22
C MET A 493 -43.85 -8.44 -3.33
N LYS A 494 -43.58 -8.91 -2.10
CA LYS A 494 -44.59 -9.24 -1.10
C LYS A 494 -45.11 -7.98 -0.38
N ASP A 495 -44.23 -7.02 -0.09
CA ASP A 495 -44.55 -5.86 0.75
C ASP A 495 -45.11 -4.65 -0.03
N GLN A 496 -45.09 -4.66 -1.36
CA GLN A 496 -45.62 -3.56 -2.19
C GLN A 496 -47.12 -3.27 -1.96
N PRO A 497 -47.51 -2.00 -1.71
CA PRO A 497 -48.88 -1.61 -1.38
C PRO A 497 -49.82 -1.81 -2.57
N GLY A 498 -50.93 -2.53 -2.33
CA GLY A 498 -51.96 -2.81 -3.34
C GLY A 498 -52.07 -4.27 -3.79
N ASN A 499 -51.49 -5.24 -3.09
CA ASN A 499 -51.57 -6.64 -3.48
C ASN A 499 -52.14 -7.62 -2.44
N ILE A 500 -52.97 -8.50 -3.02
CA ILE A 500 -53.26 -9.88 -2.64
C ILE A 500 -51.99 -10.51 -2.05
N ASN A 501 -52.03 -11.00 -0.81
CA ASN A 501 -50.99 -11.87 -0.26
C ASN A 501 -50.55 -12.83 -1.37
N LEU A 502 -49.25 -13.00 -1.63
CA LEU A 502 -48.71 -13.94 -2.64
C LEU A 502 -48.94 -15.41 -2.25
N THR A 503 -50.15 -15.74 -1.82
CA THR A 503 -50.69 -17.05 -1.51
C THR A 503 -51.39 -17.59 -2.75
N GLY A 504 -50.61 -18.00 -3.75
CA GLY A 504 -51.11 -18.75 -4.92
C GLY A 504 -51.72 -17.89 -6.02
N VAL A 505 -51.05 -16.79 -6.41
CA VAL A 505 -51.50 -15.95 -7.54
C VAL A 505 -51.19 -16.64 -8.86
N PRO A 506 -52.10 -16.69 -9.85
CA PRO A 506 -51.80 -17.25 -11.17
C PRO A 506 -50.62 -16.56 -11.84
N LEU A 507 -49.72 -17.33 -12.46
CA LEU A 507 -48.50 -16.82 -13.11
C LEU A 507 -48.77 -15.65 -14.05
N ALA A 508 -49.82 -15.71 -14.88
CA ALA A 508 -50.17 -14.63 -15.81
C ALA A 508 -50.40 -13.27 -15.12
N LYS A 509 -50.92 -13.25 -13.88
CA LYS A 509 -51.11 -12.02 -13.09
C LYS A 509 -49.83 -11.56 -12.39
N LEU A 510 -48.87 -12.45 -12.22
CA LEU A 510 -47.57 -12.18 -11.61
C LEU A 510 -46.58 -11.56 -12.60
N LEU A 511 -46.67 -11.90 -13.89
CA LEU A 511 -45.74 -11.44 -14.93
C LEU A 511 -45.51 -9.93 -14.99
N PRO A 512 -46.54 -9.06 -14.93
CA PRO A 512 -46.32 -7.61 -14.95
C PRO A 512 -45.50 -7.14 -13.74
N LYS A 513 -45.68 -7.76 -12.57
CA LYS A 513 -44.89 -7.41 -11.38
C LYS A 513 -43.44 -7.86 -11.52
N VAL A 514 -43.22 -9.07 -12.03
CA VAL A 514 -41.85 -9.57 -12.31
C VAL A 514 -41.15 -8.61 -13.27
N ALA A 515 -41.82 -8.20 -14.35
CA ALA A 515 -41.28 -7.24 -15.31
C ALA A 515 -40.99 -5.85 -14.70
N GLN A 516 -41.81 -5.38 -13.74
CA GLN A 516 -41.61 -4.12 -13.04
C GLN A 516 -40.41 -4.13 -12.07
N MET A 517 -39.91 -5.31 -11.68
CA MET A 517 -38.74 -5.40 -10.81
C MET A 517 -37.43 -5.04 -11.53
N GLY A 518 -37.34 -5.28 -12.84
CA GLY A 518 -36.12 -5.01 -13.61
C GLY A 518 -35.61 -3.56 -13.47
N PRO A 519 -36.46 -2.53 -13.69
CA PRO A 519 -36.06 -1.14 -13.48
C PRO A 519 -35.65 -0.81 -12.04
N LEU A 520 -36.23 -1.46 -11.02
CA LEU A 520 -35.85 -1.25 -9.61
C LEU A 520 -34.44 -1.78 -9.32
N LEU A 521 -34.09 -2.93 -9.91
CA LEU A 521 -32.76 -3.55 -9.80
C LEU A 521 -31.67 -2.74 -10.51
N LEU A 522 -32.04 -1.93 -11.50
CA LEU A 522 -31.12 -1.13 -12.32
C LEU A 522 -31.20 0.37 -12.01
N GLN A 523 -31.72 0.75 -10.85
CA GLN A 523 -31.68 2.13 -10.39
C GLN A 523 -30.26 2.61 -10.12
N GLU A 524 -30.13 3.94 -10.05
CA GLU A 524 -28.92 4.63 -9.62
C GLU A 524 -28.37 4.02 -8.31
N PRO A 525 -27.06 3.73 -8.22
CA PRO A 525 -26.48 3.02 -7.06
C PRO A 525 -26.80 3.63 -5.71
N SER A 526 -26.85 4.96 -5.62
CA SER A 526 -27.18 5.70 -4.39
C SER A 526 -28.55 5.32 -3.81
N LYS A 527 -29.52 4.97 -4.68
CA LYS A 527 -30.90 4.61 -4.32
C LYS A 527 -31.17 3.10 -4.42
N ASN A 528 -30.21 2.35 -4.94
CA ASN A 528 -30.36 0.93 -5.20
C ASN A 528 -29.98 0.11 -3.97
N LYS A 529 -30.99 -0.26 -3.17
CA LYS A 529 -30.78 -1.06 -1.97
C LYS A 529 -30.16 -2.44 -2.21
N PHE A 530 -30.32 -3.02 -3.40
CA PHE A 530 -29.72 -4.32 -3.73
C PHE A 530 -28.19 -4.22 -3.82
N ILE A 531 -27.68 -3.13 -4.37
CA ILE A 531 -26.23 -2.83 -4.35
C ILE A 531 -25.73 -2.68 -2.91
N HIS A 532 -26.48 -1.98 -2.05
CA HIS A 532 -26.15 -1.86 -0.63
C HIS A 532 -26.11 -3.21 0.11
N ILE A 533 -27.03 -4.12 -0.23
CA ILE A 533 -27.02 -5.49 0.32
C ILE A 533 -25.75 -6.22 -0.08
N VAL A 534 -25.41 -6.23 -1.38
CA VAL A 534 -24.19 -6.88 -1.88
C VAL A 534 -22.95 -6.28 -1.22
N ARG A 535 -22.90 -4.95 -1.07
CA ARG A 535 -21.82 -4.22 -0.40
C ARG A 535 -21.63 -4.64 1.05
N ASN A 536 -22.71 -4.78 1.81
CA ASN A 536 -22.69 -4.97 3.26
C ASN A 536 -22.61 -6.45 3.68
N LEU A 537 -22.42 -7.37 2.73
CA LEU A 537 -22.18 -8.78 3.05
C LEU A 537 -20.81 -8.91 3.75
N PRO A 538 -20.75 -9.49 4.97
CA PRO A 538 -19.47 -9.63 5.69
C PRO A 538 -18.42 -10.40 4.89
N VAL A 539 -18.86 -11.41 4.13
CA VAL A 539 -17.98 -12.22 3.27
C VAL A 539 -17.39 -11.37 2.14
N ALA A 540 -18.14 -10.42 1.59
CA ALA A 540 -17.66 -9.52 0.55
C ALA A 540 -16.65 -8.51 1.11
N GLU A 541 -16.90 -7.95 2.30
CA GLU A 541 -15.97 -7.02 2.97
C GLU A 541 -14.61 -7.67 3.26
N VAL A 542 -14.61 -8.88 3.83
CA VAL A 542 -13.38 -9.64 4.08
C VAL A 542 -12.65 -9.93 2.78
N PHE A 543 -13.38 -10.37 1.74
CA PHE A 543 -12.78 -10.67 0.45
C PHE A 543 -12.11 -9.45 -0.19
N PHE A 544 -12.78 -8.30 -0.26
CA PHE A 544 -12.19 -7.11 -0.86
C PHE A 544 -11.01 -6.58 -0.04
N THR A 545 -11.05 -6.74 1.29
CA THR A 545 -9.90 -6.44 2.15
C THR A 545 -8.70 -7.33 1.79
N LEU A 546 -8.92 -8.63 1.56
CA LEU A 546 -7.87 -9.56 1.14
C LEU A 546 -7.35 -9.26 -0.27
N VAL A 547 -8.22 -8.98 -1.23
CA VAL A 547 -7.82 -8.57 -2.59
C VAL A 547 -6.94 -7.32 -2.54
N TYR A 548 -7.29 -6.35 -1.69
CA TYR A 548 -6.51 -5.13 -1.50
C TYR A 548 -5.19 -5.37 -0.75
N ALA A 549 -5.15 -6.29 0.22
CA ALA A 549 -3.96 -6.55 1.04
C ALA A 549 -2.97 -7.53 0.39
N ASN A 550 -3.43 -8.45 -0.46
CA ASN A 550 -2.58 -9.44 -1.11
C ASN A 550 -1.65 -8.75 -2.12
N THR A 551 -0.34 -8.77 -1.86
CA THR A 551 0.67 -8.44 -2.87
C THR A 551 0.89 -9.66 -3.77
N PRO A 552 1.03 -9.50 -5.10
CA PRO A 552 1.44 -10.63 -5.94
C PRO A 552 2.78 -11.19 -5.44
N PRO A 553 2.98 -12.53 -5.52
CA PRO A 553 4.29 -13.10 -5.24
C PRO A 553 5.32 -12.46 -6.19
N SER A 554 6.44 -12.04 -5.60
CA SER A 554 7.56 -11.38 -6.28
C SER A 554 8.11 -12.20 -7.43
#